data_AF-A0A6V7X9S0-F1
#
_entry.id   AF-A0A6V7X9S0-F1
#
_cell.length_a   1.000
_cell.length_b   1.000
_cell.length_c   1.000
_cell.angle_alpha   90.00
_cell.angle_beta   90.00
_cell.angle_gamma   90.00
#
_symmetry.space_group_name_H-M   'P 1'
#
loop_
_entity.id
_entity.type
_entity.pdbx_description
1 polymer ?
#
loop_
_entity_poly.entity_id
_entity_poly.type
_entity_poly.pdbx_seq_one_letter_code
_entity_poly.pdbx_strand_id
1 'polypeptide(L)'
;INSKISQLKIQKQQKSIEMEAFPPCNSEWRKETGGRVWCTTRSGGVAREWVGVPRLLFEPTTQNQRCVCVKNFGAPLSNLGVDKKQIKEGESRGDLDNPNLREYKDCVPTANSCKLPID
;
A
#
# COMPACT_ATOMS: atom_id res chain seq x y z
N ILE A 1 -26.91 -4.61 22.04
CA ILE A 1 -26.93 -5.33 20.74
C ILE A 1 -26.63 -4.39 19.56
N ASN A 2 -27.13 -3.14 19.52
CA ASN A 2 -26.86 -2.19 18.42
C ASN A 2 -25.41 -1.64 18.32
N SER A 3 -24.64 -1.61 19.41
CA SER A 3 -23.28 -1.04 19.43
C SER A 3 -22.23 -1.92 18.72
N LYS A 4 -22.39 -3.24 18.75
CA LYS A 4 -21.42 -4.16 18.13
C LYS A 4 -21.55 -4.15 16.60
N ILE A 5 -22.78 -4.04 16.09
CA ILE A 5 -23.06 -3.92 14.65
C ILE A 5 -22.51 -2.58 14.11
N SER A 6 -22.66 -1.48 14.85
CA SER A 6 -22.11 -0.18 14.42
C SER A 6 -20.58 -0.19 14.39
N GLN A 7 -19.92 -0.78 15.38
CA GLN A 7 -18.46 -0.96 15.40
C GLN A 7 -17.96 -1.78 14.21
N LEU A 8 -18.63 -2.89 13.86
CA LEU A 8 -18.28 -3.71 12.70
C LEU A 8 -18.39 -2.95 11.37
N LYS A 9 -19.41 -2.09 11.23
CA LYS A 9 -19.58 -1.24 10.04
C LYS A 9 -18.42 -0.24 9.91
N ILE A 10 -18.05 0.41 11.02
CA ILE A 10 -16.93 1.35 11.05
C ILE A 10 -15.61 0.64 10.69
N GLN A 11 -15.36 -0.53 11.26
CA GLN A 11 -14.17 -1.33 10.93
C GLN A 11 -14.12 -1.73 9.45
N LYS A 12 -15.27 -2.14 8.89
CA LYS A 12 -15.37 -2.50 7.48
C LYS A 12 -15.10 -1.30 6.56
N GLN A 13 -15.61 -0.12 6.92
CA GLN A 13 -15.39 1.12 6.18
C GLN A 13 -13.93 1.59 6.29
N GLN A 14 -13.33 1.51 7.48
CA GLN A 14 -11.92 1.86 7.64
C GLN A 14 -11.02 0.93 6.81
N LYS A 15 -11.34 -0.37 6.80
CA LYS A 15 -10.63 -1.34 5.97
C LYS A 15 -10.78 -1.07 4.48
N SER A 16 -11.97 -0.63 4.01
CA SER A 16 -12.12 -0.29 2.59
C SER A 16 -11.30 0.94 2.20
N ILE A 17 -11.29 1.97 3.04
CA ILE A 17 -10.47 3.17 2.83
C ILE A 17 -8.97 2.81 2.78
N GLU A 18 -8.52 1.95 3.69
CA GLU A 18 -7.13 1.48 3.68
C GLU A 18 -6.82 0.64 2.44
N MET A 19 -7.74 -0.21 1.96
CA MET A 19 -7.55 -0.97 0.73
C MET A 19 -7.53 -0.09 -0.52
N GLU A 20 -8.22 1.05 -0.53
CA GLU A 20 -8.16 2.03 -1.61
C GLU A 20 -6.83 2.80 -1.62
N ALA A 21 -6.32 3.18 -0.43
CA ALA A 21 -5.03 3.86 -0.29
C ALA A 21 -3.83 2.92 -0.49
N PHE A 22 -3.93 1.68 0.02
CA PHE A 22 -2.88 0.65 0.03
C PHE A 22 -3.39 -0.69 -0.54
N PRO A 23 -3.79 -0.72 -1.83
CA PRO A 23 -4.27 -1.93 -2.46
C PRO A 23 -3.16 -3.00 -2.52
N PRO A 24 -3.49 -4.29 -2.41
CA PRO A 24 -2.51 -5.36 -2.53
C PRO A 24 -1.73 -5.31 -3.85
N CYS A 25 -0.45 -5.70 -3.81
CA CYS A 25 0.33 -5.91 -5.02
C CYS A 25 -0.19 -7.10 -5.84
N ASN A 26 0.16 -7.12 -7.12
CA ASN A 26 0.17 -8.37 -7.85
C ASN A 26 1.42 -9.18 -7.44
N SER A 27 1.34 -10.49 -7.50
CA SER A 27 2.45 -11.38 -7.12
C SER A 27 2.53 -12.63 -7.99
N GLU A 28 3.74 -13.14 -8.16
CA GLU A 28 4.02 -14.46 -8.72
C GLU A 28 5.13 -15.11 -7.90
N TRP A 29 5.13 -16.44 -7.87
CA TRP A 29 6.18 -17.25 -7.25
C TRP A 29 6.52 -18.43 -8.15
N ARG A 30 7.81 -18.67 -8.34
CA ARG A 30 8.34 -19.85 -9.06
C ARG A 30 9.46 -20.45 -8.22
N LYS A 31 9.47 -21.77 -8.12
CA LYS A 31 10.43 -22.48 -7.27
C LYS A 31 11.88 -22.23 -7.69
N GLU A 32 12.12 -22.02 -8.99
CA GLU A 32 13.44 -21.91 -9.60
C GLU A 32 14.00 -20.48 -9.58
N THR A 33 13.13 -19.47 -9.55
CA THR A 33 13.52 -18.05 -9.71
C THR A 33 13.08 -17.16 -8.56
N GLY A 34 12.39 -17.72 -7.56
CA GLY A 34 11.84 -16.97 -6.43
C GLY A 34 10.55 -16.24 -6.80
N GLY A 35 10.30 -15.16 -6.07
CA GLY A 35 9.08 -14.38 -6.21
C GLY A 35 9.26 -13.07 -6.96
N ARG A 36 8.12 -12.47 -7.30
CA ARG A 36 8.06 -11.10 -7.77
C ARG A 36 6.76 -10.46 -7.32
N VAL A 37 6.85 -9.20 -6.90
CA VAL A 37 5.68 -8.36 -6.64
C VAL A 37 5.73 -7.14 -7.54
N TRP A 38 4.57 -6.68 -8.02
CA TRP A 38 4.49 -5.50 -8.86
C TRP A 38 3.17 -4.77 -8.73
N CYS A 39 3.20 -3.51 -9.11
CA CYS A 39 2.07 -2.62 -9.15
C CYS A 39 1.73 -2.26 -10.60
N THR A 40 0.44 -2.15 -10.88
CA THR A 40 -0.09 -1.61 -12.12
C THR A 40 -1.27 -0.69 -11.79
N THR A 41 -1.97 -0.14 -12.78
CA THR A 41 -3.25 0.56 -12.58
C THR A 41 -4.36 -0.37 -12.08
N ARG A 42 -4.15 -1.69 -12.08
CA ARG A 42 -5.01 -2.70 -11.46
C ARG A 42 -4.18 -3.69 -10.62
N SER A 43 -4.32 -3.62 -9.30
CA SER A 43 -3.68 -4.57 -8.38
C SER A 43 -4.60 -4.86 -7.21
N GLY A 44 -4.61 -6.12 -6.75
CA GLY A 44 -5.44 -6.53 -5.61
C GLY A 44 -6.95 -6.35 -5.83
N GLY A 45 -7.41 -6.36 -7.09
CA GLY A 45 -8.82 -6.11 -7.44
C GLY A 45 -9.23 -4.64 -7.49
N VAL A 46 -8.33 -3.70 -7.22
CA VAL A 46 -8.60 -2.25 -7.22
C VAL A 46 -8.06 -1.61 -8.49
N ALA A 47 -8.93 -0.92 -9.24
CA ALA A 47 -8.58 -0.12 -10.42
C ALA A 47 -8.37 1.36 -10.03
N ARG A 48 -7.35 2.00 -10.61
CA ARG A 48 -6.90 3.36 -10.25
C ARG A 48 -6.08 3.99 -11.39
N GLU A 49 -5.96 5.32 -11.37
CA GLU A 49 -5.25 6.11 -12.39
C GLU A 49 -3.72 6.18 -12.17
N TRP A 50 -3.18 5.43 -11.21
CA TRP A 50 -1.75 5.44 -10.89
C TRP A 50 -1.22 4.02 -10.64
N VAL A 51 0.05 3.81 -10.99
CA VAL A 51 0.74 2.52 -10.84
C VAL A 51 1.26 2.36 -9.41
N GLY A 52 2.12 3.28 -8.99
CA GLY A 52 2.76 3.27 -7.67
C GLY A 52 3.93 2.30 -7.56
N VAL A 53 4.45 2.14 -6.35
CA VAL A 53 5.60 1.28 -6.05
C VAL A 53 5.23 0.22 -5.00
N PRO A 54 5.76 -1.02 -5.09
CA PRO A 54 5.54 -2.04 -4.08
C PRO A 54 6.23 -1.67 -2.75
N ARG A 55 5.52 -1.83 -1.63
CA ARG A 55 6.05 -1.69 -0.27
C ARG A 55 5.49 -2.77 0.65
N LEU A 56 6.21 -3.07 1.71
CA LEU A 56 5.72 -3.89 2.82
C LEU A 56 4.98 -2.98 3.80
N LEU A 57 3.68 -3.17 3.97
CA LEU A 57 2.88 -2.51 5.00
C LEU A 57 2.83 -3.40 6.24
N PHE A 58 3.30 -2.88 7.36
CA PHE A 58 3.20 -3.52 8.67
C PHE A 58 1.89 -3.17 9.36
N GLU A 59 1.18 -4.18 9.86
CA GLU A 59 -0.02 -4.00 10.66
C GLU A 59 0.35 -4.12 12.15
N PRO A 60 0.39 -3.02 12.93
CA PRO A 60 0.91 -3.04 14.30
C PRO A 60 0.12 -3.97 15.24
N THR A 61 -1.18 -4.11 15.01
CA THR A 61 -2.06 -4.93 15.86
C THR A 61 -1.83 -6.43 15.66
N THR A 62 -1.61 -6.87 14.42
CA THR A 62 -1.46 -8.30 14.09
C THR A 62 0.00 -8.70 13.95
N GLN A 63 0.91 -7.72 13.89
CA GLN A 63 2.33 -7.88 13.56
C GLN A 63 2.57 -8.52 12.18
N ASN A 64 1.54 -8.60 11.34
CA ASN A 64 1.66 -9.13 10.00
C ASN A 64 2.20 -8.07 9.04
N GLN A 65 2.76 -8.54 7.93
CA GLN A 65 3.18 -7.71 6.81
C GLN A 65 2.52 -8.18 5.53
N ARG A 66 2.17 -7.24 4.67
CA ARG A 66 1.64 -7.53 3.33
C ARG A 66 2.22 -6.59 2.29
N CYS A 67 2.29 -7.06 1.05
CA CYS A 67 2.66 -6.20 -0.08
C CYS A 67 1.50 -5.26 -0.41
N VAL A 68 1.80 -3.96 -0.55
CA VAL A 68 0.87 -2.93 -1.01
C VAL A 68 1.47 -2.07 -2.09
N CYS A 69 0.62 -1.57 -2.98
CA CYS A 69 0.99 -0.53 -3.93
C CYS A 69 0.80 0.85 -3.31
N VAL A 70 1.84 1.67 -3.37
CA VAL A 70 1.87 2.98 -2.74
C VAL A 70 2.04 4.05 -3.80
N LYS A 71 1.16 5.07 -3.78
CA LYS A 71 1.31 6.23 -4.63
C LYS A 71 2.54 7.02 -4.17
N ASN A 72 3.49 7.23 -5.08
CA ASN A 72 4.79 7.84 -4.78
C ASN A 72 4.92 9.29 -5.25
N PHE A 73 3.79 9.97 -5.47
CA PHE A 73 3.73 11.35 -5.97
C PHE A 73 2.41 12.02 -5.61
N GLY A 74 2.42 13.36 -5.61
CA GLY A 74 1.24 14.17 -5.34
C GLY A 74 0.74 14.02 -3.91
N ALA A 75 -0.49 14.44 -3.64
CA ALA A 75 -1.07 14.32 -2.30
C ALA A 75 -1.28 12.85 -1.87
N PRO A 76 -1.08 12.53 -0.57
CA PRO A 76 -1.37 11.23 0.01
C PRO A 76 -2.86 10.90 -0.08
N LEU A 77 -3.16 9.64 -0.32
CA LEU A 77 -4.50 9.10 -0.34
C LEU A 77 -4.96 8.70 1.06
N SER A 78 -4.03 8.22 1.89
CA SER A 78 -4.32 7.83 3.25
C SER A 78 -4.62 9.05 4.13
N ASN A 79 -5.58 8.90 5.04
CA ASN A 79 -5.96 9.95 5.99
C ASN A 79 -4.97 10.02 7.16
N LEU A 80 -3.65 10.04 6.88
CA LEU A 80 -2.58 10.11 7.88
C LEU A 80 -2.45 11.51 8.49
N GLY A 81 -3.54 12.13 8.94
CA GLY A 81 -3.51 13.42 9.63
C GLY A 81 -2.81 14.57 8.88
N VAL A 82 -2.43 14.38 7.61
CA VAL A 82 -1.78 15.40 6.81
C VAL A 82 -2.88 16.31 6.30
N ASP A 83 -2.82 17.56 6.72
CA ASP A 83 -3.69 18.60 6.20
C ASP A 83 -3.41 18.73 4.70
N LYS A 84 -4.30 18.16 3.88
CA LYS A 84 -4.20 18.17 2.41
C LYS A 84 -4.05 19.59 1.84
N LYS A 85 -4.44 20.61 2.61
CA LYS A 85 -4.32 22.04 2.30
C LYS A 85 -2.88 22.59 2.39
N GLN A 86 -1.96 21.90 3.05
CA GLN A 86 -0.57 22.36 3.21
C GLN A 86 0.40 21.74 2.21
N ILE A 87 -0.05 20.75 1.43
CA ILE A 87 0.79 20.10 0.43
C ILE A 87 0.76 20.90 -0.87
N LYS A 88 1.90 21.49 -1.24
CA LYS A 88 2.07 22.08 -2.56
C LYS A 88 2.06 20.97 -3.62
N GLU A 89 1.34 21.23 -4.70
CA GLU A 89 1.25 20.34 -5.85
C GLU A 89 2.66 20.13 -6.43
N GLY A 90 3.11 18.86 -6.51
CA GLY A 90 4.43 18.48 -7.04
C GLY A 90 5.55 18.29 -6.00
N GLU A 91 5.36 18.65 -4.73
CA GLU A 91 6.40 18.49 -3.69
C GLU A 91 6.22 17.24 -2.80
N SER A 92 5.02 16.65 -2.77
CA SER A 92 4.74 15.48 -1.94
C SER A 92 5.03 14.15 -2.64
N ARG A 93 5.60 13.23 -1.87
CA ARG A 93 5.95 11.85 -2.27
C ARG A 93 4.77 10.89 -2.11
N GLY A 94 3.53 11.39 -2.17
CA GLY A 94 2.33 10.60 -1.96
C GLY A 94 2.28 10.01 -0.55
N ASP A 95 2.07 8.69 -0.46
CA ASP A 95 1.94 7.98 0.81
C ASP A 95 3.25 7.31 1.28
N LEU A 96 4.39 7.61 0.64
CA LEU A 96 5.68 6.96 0.96
C LEU A 96 6.17 7.23 2.40
N ASP A 97 5.76 8.33 3.02
CA ASP A 97 6.20 8.73 4.36
C ASP A 97 5.36 8.08 5.48
N ASN A 98 4.48 7.13 5.14
CA ASN A 98 3.76 6.35 6.14
C ASN A 98 4.74 5.51 6.98
N PRO A 99 4.77 5.66 8.33
CA PRO A 99 5.75 5.03 9.20
C PRO A 99 5.66 3.50 9.24
N ASN A 100 4.54 2.93 8.78
CA ASN A 100 4.34 1.48 8.72
C ASN A 100 4.78 0.87 7.38
N LEU A 101 5.28 1.66 6.44
CA LEU A 101 5.80 1.17 5.17
C LEU A 101 7.29 0.87 5.26
N ARG A 102 7.71 -0.20 4.58
CA ARG A 102 9.12 -0.55 4.36
C ARG A 102 9.37 -0.88 2.90
N GLU A 103 10.57 -0.57 2.43
CA GLU A 103 11.03 -0.94 1.10
C GLU A 103 11.42 -2.42 1.03
N TYR A 104 11.31 -3.01 -0.15
CA TYR A 104 11.87 -4.32 -0.41
C TYR A 104 13.40 -4.22 -0.48
N LYS A 105 14.10 -5.13 0.19
CA LYS A 105 15.55 -5.23 0.10
C LYS A 105 15.98 -5.42 -1.36
N ASP A 106 17.05 -4.73 -1.76
CA ASP A 106 17.64 -4.81 -3.10
C ASP A 106 16.67 -4.43 -4.25
N CYS A 107 15.58 -3.71 -3.93
CA CYS A 107 14.67 -3.14 -4.92
C CYS A 107 14.93 -1.64 -5.09
N VAL A 108 14.87 -1.15 -6.33
CA VAL A 108 14.96 0.29 -6.61
C VAL A 108 13.75 0.99 -5.98
N PRO A 109 13.93 2.06 -5.17
CA PRO A 109 12.83 2.70 -4.44
C PRO A 109 11.68 3.16 -5.35
N THR A 110 11.96 3.55 -6.58
CA THR A 110 10.98 4.04 -7.56
C THR A 110 10.45 2.96 -8.51
N ALA A 111 10.93 1.72 -8.40
CA ALA A 111 10.47 0.64 -9.28
C ALA A 111 9.03 0.24 -8.96
N ASN A 112 8.25 -0.01 -10.01
CA ASN A 112 6.92 -0.59 -9.90
C ASN A 112 6.93 -2.12 -9.72
N SER A 113 8.11 -2.74 -9.63
CA SER A 113 8.30 -4.18 -9.58
C SER A 113 9.54 -4.54 -8.78
N CYS A 114 9.41 -5.46 -7.82
CA CYS A 114 10.51 -5.96 -6.99
C CYS A 114 10.62 -7.48 -7.09
N LYS A 115 11.86 -7.99 -7.22
CA LYS A 115 12.15 -9.42 -7.11
C LYS A 115 12.23 -9.82 -5.63
N LEU A 116 11.76 -11.01 -5.33
CA LEU A 116 11.90 -11.63 -4.01
C LEU A 116 12.89 -12.79 -4.13
N PRO A 117 13.85 -12.91 -3.19
CA PRO A 117 14.80 -14.01 -3.21
C PRO A 117 14.08 -15.36 -3.06
N ILE A 118 14.78 -16.42 -3.44
CA ILE A 118 14.40 -17.79 -3.08
C ILE A 118 14.76 -17.95 -1.60
N ASP A 119 13.79 -18.34 -0.78
CA ASP A 119 13.99 -18.64 0.65
C ASP A 119 14.87 -19.87 0.86
#